data_AF-A0A4Q5XZL6-F1
#
_entry.id   AF-A0A4Q5XZL6-F1
#
_cell.length_a   1.000
_cell.length_b   1.000
_cell.length_c   1.000
_cell.angle_alpha   90.00
_cell.angle_beta   90.00
_cell.angle_gamma   90.00
#
_symmetry.space_group_name_H-M   'P 1'
#
loop_
_entity.id
_entity.type
_entity.pdbx_description
1 polymer ?
#
loop_
_entity_poly.entity_id
_entity_poly.type
_entity_poly.pdbx_seq_one_letter_code
_entity_poly.pdbx_strand_id
1 'polypeptide(L)' 'MPRFEIIYSDEPTSRALSSDSVVARNRIDAADKAMAGLKYAQLQNGAKCYRVIDGHGMVVTRGPKDAARVDT' A
#
# COMPACT_ATOMS: atom_id res chain seq x y z
N MET A 1 -15.75 -0.88 12.40
CA MET A 1 -15.24 -1.24 11.05
C MET A 1 -13.76 -1.61 11.19
N PRO A 2 -13.26 -2.62 10.47
CA PRO A 2 -11.88 -3.05 10.60
C PRO A 2 -10.92 -1.94 10.18
N ARG A 3 -9.79 -1.87 10.88
CA ARG A 3 -8.69 -0.94 10.59
C ARG A 3 -7.58 -1.69 9.88
N PHE A 4 -7.03 -1.07 8.86
CA PHE A 4 -5.92 -1.59 8.08
C PHE A 4 -4.78 -0.57 8.12
N GLU A 5 -3.56 -1.06 8.22
CA GLU A 5 -2.37 -0.24 8.02
C GLU A 5 -1.93 -0.36 6.56
N ILE A 6 -1.57 0.75 5.95
CA ILE A 6 -1.03 0.82 4.61
C ILE A 6 0.42 1.28 4.74
N ILE A 7 1.33 0.42 4.32
CA ILE A 7 2.75 0.73 4.23
C ILE A 7 3.07 1.10 2.79
N TYR A 8 3.68 2.26 2.58
CA TYR A 8 4.24 2.69 1.31
C TYR A 8 5.75 2.53 1.32
N SER A 9 6.31 1.94 0.29
CA SER A 9 7.74 1.67 0.19
C SER A 9 8.25 1.76 -1.26
N ASP A 10 9.56 1.87 -1.42
CA ASP A 10 10.22 1.83 -2.73
C ASP A 10 10.24 0.41 -3.33
N GLU A 11 10.32 -0.63 -2.48
CA GLU A 11 10.27 -2.03 -2.88
C GLU A 11 9.27 -2.84 -2.02
N PRO A 12 8.75 -3.98 -2.54
CA PRO A 12 7.70 -4.74 -1.84
C PRO A 12 8.10 -5.29 -0.47
N THR A 13 9.40 -5.46 -0.22
CA THR A 13 9.95 -6.02 1.03
C THR A 13 10.80 -5.02 1.82
N SER A 14 11.01 -3.81 1.29
CA SER A 14 11.83 -2.81 1.95
C SER A 14 11.12 -2.15 3.13
N ARG A 15 11.88 -1.29 3.82
CA ARG A 15 11.38 -0.48 4.94
C ARG A 15 10.30 0.49 4.46
N ALA A 16 9.35 0.79 5.34
CA ALA A 16 8.35 1.81 5.11
C ALA A 16 8.99 3.19 4.88
N LEU A 17 8.62 3.84 3.78
CA LEU A 17 8.89 5.26 3.55
C LEU A 17 7.83 6.12 4.23
N SER A 18 6.58 5.67 4.18
CA SER A 18 5.47 6.23 4.94
C SER A 18 4.44 5.17 5.27
N SER A 19 3.59 5.45 6.24
CA SER A 19 2.47 4.59 6.63
C SER A 19 1.21 5.40 6.83
N ASP A 20 0.06 4.77 6.63
CA ASP A 20 -1.25 5.32 6.93
C ASP A 20 -2.15 4.27 7.57
N SER A 21 -3.15 4.69 8.33
CA SER A 21 -4.10 3.83 9.04
C SER A 21 -5.53 4.14 8.60
N VAL A 22 -6.09 3.28 7.76
CA VAL A 22 -7.42 3.47 7.18
C VAL A 22 -8.46 2.57 7.81
N VAL A 23 -9.68 3.09 7.92
CA VAL A 23 -10.86 2.29 8.21
C VAL A 23 -11.48 1.87 6.88
N ALA A 24 -11.66 0.56 6.68
CA ALA A 24 -12.24 0.01 5.46
C ALA A 24 -13.21 -1.12 5.80
N ARG A 25 -14.12 -1.46 4.89
CA ARG A 25 -15.07 -2.57 5.08
C ARG A 25 -14.39 -3.94 4.94
N ASN A 26 -13.45 -4.05 4.02
CA ASN A 26 -12.73 -5.27 3.68
C ASN A 26 -11.36 -4.93 3.04
N ARG A 27 -10.58 -5.95 2.69
CA ARG A 27 -9.26 -5.80 2.07
C ARG A 27 -9.27 -5.14 0.69
N ILE A 28 -10.40 -5.15 -0.02
CA ILE A 28 -10.54 -4.54 -1.35
C ILE A 28 -10.68 -3.03 -1.19
N ASP A 29 -11.61 -2.59 -0.33
CA ASP A 29 -11.79 -1.17 0.03
C ASP A 29 -10.50 -0.56 0.63
N ALA A 30 -9.77 -1.34 1.45
CA ALA A 30 -8.46 -0.91 1.96
C ALA A 30 -7.41 -0.76 0.84
N ALA A 31 -7.43 -1.64 -0.17
CA ALA A 31 -6.53 -1.56 -1.31
C ALA A 31 -6.84 -0.36 -2.21
N ASP A 32 -8.12 -0.05 -2.42
CA ASP A 32 -8.53 1.14 -3.19
C ASP A 32 -8.06 2.43 -2.51
N LYS A 33 -8.19 2.51 -1.18
CA LYS A 33 -7.63 3.62 -0.38
C LYS A 33 -6.10 3.66 -0.48
N ALA A 34 -5.44 2.50 -0.45
CA ALA A 34 -4.00 2.42 -0.61
C ALA A 34 -3.53 2.92 -1.98
N MET A 35 -4.23 2.56 -3.07
CA MET A 35 -3.94 3.06 -4.42
C MET A 35 -4.12 4.57 -4.51
N ALA A 36 -5.17 5.12 -3.92
CA ALA A 36 -5.39 6.56 -3.89
C ALA A 36 -4.26 7.30 -3.15
N GLY A 37 -3.84 6.78 -1.98
CA GLY A 37 -2.74 7.35 -1.21
C GLY A 37 -1.36 7.12 -1.83
N LEU A 38 -1.19 6.09 -2.68
CA LEU A 38 0.09 5.80 -3.35
C LEU A 38 0.55 6.98 -4.20
N LYS A 39 -0.37 7.64 -4.92
CA LYS A 39 -0.02 8.79 -5.76
C LYS A 39 0.57 9.95 -4.97
N TYR A 40 0.07 10.16 -3.74
CA TYR A 40 0.62 11.17 -2.83
C TYR A 40 1.96 10.72 -2.24
N ALA A 41 2.06 9.47 -1.80
CA ALA A 41 3.31 8.89 -1.27
C ALA A 41 4.43 8.83 -2.34
N GLN A 42 4.07 8.64 -3.61
CA GLN A 42 4.97 8.76 -4.78
C GLN A 42 5.58 10.16 -4.88
N LEU A 43 4.74 11.20 -4.83
CA LEU A 43 5.18 12.58 -4.99
C LEU A 43 6.00 13.09 -3.79
N GLN A 44 5.68 12.65 -2.58
CA GLN A 44 6.35 13.14 -1.36
C GLN A 44 7.57 12.34 -0.96
N ASN A 45 7.46 11.01 -1.01
CA ASN A 45 8.45 10.11 -0.42
C ASN A 45 9.13 9.21 -1.46
N GLY A 46 8.73 9.29 -2.74
CA GLY A 46 9.26 8.41 -3.79
C GLY A 46 8.80 6.96 -3.67
N ALA A 47 7.70 6.68 -2.95
CA ALA A 47 7.18 5.33 -2.83
C ALA A 47 6.79 4.75 -4.19
N LYS A 48 7.10 3.49 -4.46
CA LYS A 48 6.74 2.82 -5.73
C LYS A 48 5.65 1.78 -5.54
N CYS A 49 5.50 1.29 -4.31
CA CYS A 49 4.55 0.24 -3.96
C CYS A 49 3.92 0.47 -2.59
N TYR A 50 2.90 -0.32 -2.31
CA TYR A 50 2.21 -0.37 -1.03
C TYR A 50 1.91 -1.82 -0.61
N ARG A 51 1.73 -1.99 0.69
CA ARG A 51 1.21 -3.20 1.33
C ARG A 51 0.09 -2.81 2.28
N VAL A 52 -0.98 -3.59 2.27
CA VAL A 52 -2.09 -3.46 3.23
C VAL A 52 -1.94 -4.56 4.26
N ILE A 53 -1.91 -4.17 5.53
CA ILE A 53 -1.75 -5.02 6.70
C ILE A 53 -3.07 -4.98 7.49
N ASP A 54 -3.60 -6.15 7.85
CA ASP A 54 -4.78 -6.23 8.70
C ASP A 54 -4.46 -5.97 10.19
N GLY A 55 -5.50 -5.94 11.03
CA GLY A 55 -5.33 -5.75 12.48
C GLY A 55 -4.57 -6.87 13.22
N HIS A 56 -4.18 -7.94 12.53
CA HIS A 56 -3.36 -9.04 13.07
C HIS A 56 -1.90 -8.96 12.59
N GLY A 57 -1.52 -7.94 11.83
CA GLY A 57 -0.18 -7.80 11.28
C GLY A 57 0.06 -8.60 9.99
N MET A 58 -0.98 -9.16 9.38
CA MET A 58 -0.87 -9.96 8.15
C MET A 58 -1.01 -9.09 6.90
N VAL A 59 -0.09 -9.25 5.95
CA VAL A 59 -0.20 -8.58 4.64
C VAL A 59 -1.33 -9.21 3.83
N VAL A 60 -2.43 -8.49 3.67
CA VAL A 60 -3.63 -8.95 2.95
C VAL A 60 -3.68 -8.52 1.49
N THR A 61 -2.98 -7.44 1.13
CA THR A 61 -2.89 -6.93 -0.25
C THR A 61 -1.53 -6.27 -0.50
N ARG A 62 -1.07 -6.30 -1.76
CA ARG A 62 0.12 -5.57 -2.24
C ARG A 62 -0.20 -4.88 -3.57
N GLY A 63 0.43 -3.75 -3.85
CA GLY A 63 0.34 -3.09 -5.15
C GLY A 63 1.46 -2.07 -5.39
N PRO A 64 1.56 -1.45 -6.58
CA PRO A 64 0.85 -1.86 -7.79
C PRO A 64 1.31 -3.27 -8.22
N LYS A 65 0.38 -4.07 -8.72
CA LYS A 65 0.64 -5.46 -9.16
C LYS A 65 1.58 -5.53 -10.38
N ASP A 66 1.84 -4.37 -11.01
CA ASP A 66 2.57 -4.21 -12.27
C ASP A 66 3.55 -3.01 -12.24
N ALA A 67 4.65 -3.12 -11.50
CA ALA A 67 5.86 -2.33 -11.78
C ALA A 67 7.03 -3.22 -12.23
N ALA A 68 6.74 -4.46 -12.67
CA ALA A 68 7.73 -5.44 -13.12
C ALA A 68 7.71 -5.68 -14.64
N ARG A 69 6.88 -4.98 -15.42
CA ARG A 69 6.88 -5.06 -16.90
C ARG A 69 6.32 -3.79 -17.55
N VAL A 70 7.19 -2.81 -17.79
CA VAL A 70 7.11 -1.95 -19.00
C VAL A 70 8.55 -1.70 -19.46
N ASP A 71 9.19 -2.76 -19.94
CA ASP A 71 10.29 -2.69 -20.91
C ASP A 71 9.77 -3.36 -22.18
N THR A 72 9.11 -2.58 -23.04
CA THR A 72 8.92 -2.87 -24.49
C THR A 72 8.54 -1.57 -25.19
#